data_AF-A0A645JPI1-F1
#
_entry.id   AF-A0A645JPI1-F1
#
_cell.length_a   1.000
_cell.length_b   1.000
_cell.length_c   1.000
_cell.angle_alpha   90.00
_cell.angle_beta   90.00
_cell.angle_gamma   90.00
#
_symmetry.space_group_name_H-M   'P 1'
#
loop_
_entity.id
_entity.type
_entity.pdbx_description
1 polymer ?
#
loop_
_entity_poly.entity_id
_entity_poly.type
_entity_poly.pdbx_seq_one_letter_code
_entity_poly.pdbx_strand_id
1 'polypeptide(L)'
;MINRNNGKNQSIAAGAATVKRYYEQLREKAGAEAFEKTKEVYKKVPTIREIDEEIKECSIELSKAMISDRKNKKEQIKKLKEEGESLTKARAVMLTENGFPIDYMETHYLCGLCKDTGTKDSGEQCVCFPKRAEEAKQWIKEKK
;
A
#
# COMPACT_ATOMS: atom_id res chain seq x y z
N MET A 1 13.92 23.61 50.17
CA MET A 1 14.15 22.19 49.82
C MET A 1 13.04 21.74 48.88
N ILE A 2 13.23 21.85 47.57
CA ILE A 2 12.26 21.40 46.57
C ILE A 2 12.70 20.02 46.12
N ASN A 3 11.99 18.98 46.57
CA ASN A 3 12.31 17.60 46.23
C ASN A 3 11.75 17.28 44.84
N ARG A 4 12.66 17.11 43.88
CA ARG A 4 12.38 16.58 42.54
C ARG A 4 12.11 15.09 42.67
N ASN A 5 10.92 14.64 42.27
CA ASN A 5 10.70 13.23 41.98
C ASN A 5 10.38 13.05 40.49
N ASN A 6 11.46 12.94 39.71
CA ASN A 6 11.47 12.37 38.37
C ASN A 6 11.24 10.86 38.52
N GLY A 7 10.06 10.38 38.17
CA GLY A 7 9.72 8.97 38.39
C GLY A 7 8.64 8.41 37.50
N LYS A 8 8.49 8.89 36.24
CA LYS A 8 7.61 8.26 35.25
C LYS A 8 8.11 8.49 33.83
N ASN A 9 9.16 7.79 33.39
CA ASN A 9 9.43 7.70 31.95
C ASN A 9 10.32 6.54 31.49
N GLN A 10 10.20 5.35 32.09
CA GLN A 10 10.98 4.17 31.65
C GLN A 10 10.14 2.98 31.19
N SER A 11 8.80 2.99 31.37
CA SER A 11 7.93 1.88 30.94
C SER A 11 7.23 2.07 29.58
N ILE A 12 7.29 3.26 28.98
CA ILE A 12 6.55 3.58 27.73
C ILE A 12 7.35 3.25 26.46
N ALA A 13 8.69 3.29 26.54
CA ALA A 13 9.55 3.08 25.36
C ALA A 13 9.46 1.66 24.78
N ALA A 14 9.26 0.63 25.62
CA ALA A 14 9.06 -0.74 25.17
C ALA A 14 7.70 -0.96 24.47
N GLY A 15 6.69 -0.12 24.77
CA GLY A 15 5.37 -0.17 24.19
C GLY A 15 5.32 0.39 22.76
N ALA A 16 5.88 1.59 22.54
CA ALA A 16 5.81 2.24 21.23
C ALA A 16 6.55 1.46 20.12
N ALA A 17 7.75 0.94 20.41
CA ALA A 17 8.52 0.13 19.48
C ALA A 17 7.81 -1.20 19.15
N THR A 18 7.14 -1.80 20.13
CA THR A 18 6.32 -3.01 19.96
C THR A 18 5.17 -2.77 18.98
N VAL A 19 4.41 -1.69 19.17
CA VAL A 19 3.28 -1.36 18.30
C VAL A 19 3.75 -1.07 16.88
N LYS A 20 4.87 -0.37 16.72
CA LYS A 20 5.47 -0.12 15.40
C LYS A 20 5.83 -1.44 14.68
N ARG A 21 6.48 -2.38 15.38
CA ARG A 21 6.80 -3.70 14.84
C ARG A 21 5.55 -4.49 14.44
N TYR A 22 4.48 -4.38 15.22
CA TYR A 22 3.22 -5.03 14.89
C TYR A 22 2.60 -4.45 13.61
N TYR A 23 2.61 -3.13 13.43
CA TYR A 23 2.20 -2.48 12.18
C TYR A 23 3.05 -2.92 10.98
N GLU A 24 4.39 -2.98 11.14
CA GLU A 24 5.29 -3.50 10.11
C GLU A 24 4.93 -4.95 9.72
N GLN A 25 4.66 -5.81 10.71
CA GLN A 25 4.23 -7.19 10.49
C GLN A 25 2.89 -7.29 9.73
N LEU A 26 1.92 -6.43 10.05
CA LEU A 26 0.63 -6.38 9.33
C LEU A 26 0.83 -6.02 7.86
N ARG A 27 1.67 -5.02 7.59
CA ARG A 27 1.98 -4.58 6.23
C ARG A 27 2.75 -5.62 5.44
N GLU A 28 3.71 -6.29 6.06
CA GLU A 28 4.45 -7.40 5.45
C GLU A 28 3.49 -8.54 5.06
N LYS A 29 2.58 -8.92 5.97
CA LYS A 29 1.57 -9.96 5.69
C LYS A 29 0.65 -9.55 4.53
N ALA A 30 0.14 -8.32 4.55
CA ALA A 30 -0.71 -7.81 3.48
C ALA A 30 0.01 -7.76 2.12
N GLY A 31 1.29 -7.36 2.11
CA GLY A 31 2.12 -7.36 0.91
C GLY A 31 2.40 -8.77 0.37
N ALA A 32 2.71 -9.71 1.27
CA ALA A 32 2.90 -11.11 0.90
C ALA A 32 1.62 -11.74 0.31
N GLU A 33 0.46 -11.44 0.90
CA GLU A 33 -0.84 -11.90 0.39
C GLU A 33 -1.11 -11.34 -1.01
N ALA A 34 -0.92 -10.03 -1.21
CA ALA A 34 -1.10 -9.40 -2.53
C ALA A 34 -0.15 -9.97 -3.58
N PHE A 35 1.10 -10.29 -3.19
CA PHE A 35 2.08 -10.92 -4.07
C PHE A 35 1.67 -12.32 -4.51
N GLU A 36 1.17 -13.15 -3.58
CA GLU A 36 0.68 -14.49 -3.94
C GLU A 36 -0.58 -14.42 -4.81
N LYS A 37 -1.52 -13.50 -4.53
CA LYS A 37 -2.69 -13.25 -5.41
C LYS A 37 -2.27 -12.79 -6.80
N THR A 38 -1.26 -11.92 -6.89
CA THR A 38 -0.69 -11.48 -8.18
C THR A 38 -0.12 -12.65 -8.97
N LYS A 39 0.67 -13.53 -8.33
CA LYS A 39 1.18 -14.75 -8.98
C LYS A 39 0.06 -15.66 -9.46
N GLU A 40 -0.97 -15.85 -8.64
CA GLU A 40 -2.13 -16.65 -9.00
C GLU A 40 -2.82 -16.10 -10.26
N VAL A 41 -3.09 -14.79 -10.28
CA VAL A 41 -3.70 -14.12 -11.43
C VAL A 41 -2.83 -14.27 -12.67
N TYR A 42 -1.53 -13.99 -12.59
CA TYR A 42 -0.64 -14.13 -13.75
C TYR A 42 -0.53 -15.58 -14.25
N LYS A 43 -0.67 -16.58 -13.37
CA LYS A 43 -0.67 -17.98 -13.78
C LYS A 43 -1.97 -18.36 -14.50
N LYS A 44 -3.11 -17.85 -14.04
CA LYS A 44 -4.44 -18.17 -14.59
C LYS A 44 -4.79 -17.33 -15.82
N VAL A 45 -4.35 -16.08 -15.85
CA VAL A 45 -4.63 -15.07 -16.89
C VAL A 45 -3.31 -14.36 -17.26
N PRO A 46 -2.40 -15.01 -18.01
CA PRO A 46 -1.06 -14.48 -18.30
C PRO A 46 -1.06 -13.12 -19.00
N THR A 47 -2.07 -12.84 -19.82
CA THR A 47 -2.27 -11.58 -20.53
C THR A 47 -2.40 -10.37 -19.60
N ILE A 48 -2.83 -10.55 -18.34
CA ILE A 48 -2.88 -9.45 -17.37
C ILE A 48 -1.49 -8.91 -17.08
N ARG A 49 -0.47 -9.78 -17.07
CA ARG A 49 0.93 -9.36 -16.89
C ARG A 49 1.39 -8.46 -18.04
N GLU A 50 1.03 -8.79 -19.27
CA GLU A 50 1.37 -8.00 -20.46
C GLU A 50 0.73 -6.61 -20.36
N ILE A 51 -0.55 -6.53 -19.96
CA ILE A 51 -1.22 -5.24 -19.74
C ILE A 51 -0.54 -4.44 -18.61
N ASP A 52 -0.16 -5.08 -17.50
CA ASP A 52 0.54 -4.39 -16.39
C ASP A 52 1.92 -3.86 -16.83
N GLU A 53 2.62 -4.58 -17.70
CA GLU A 53 3.86 -4.12 -18.32
C GLU A 53 3.61 -2.91 -19.26
N GLU A 54 2.58 -2.95 -20.10
CA GLU A 54 2.19 -1.83 -20.97
C GLU A 54 1.75 -0.58 -20.18
N ILE A 55 0.98 -0.74 -19.11
CA ILE A 55 0.58 0.36 -18.21
C ILE A 55 1.82 1.03 -17.60
N LYS A 56 2.81 0.22 -17.18
CA LYS A 56 4.06 0.73 -16.61
C LYS A 56 4.87 1.51 -17.64
N GLU A 57 4.99 0.99 -18.86
CA GLU A 57 5.68 1.68 -19.96
C GLU A 57 4.99 2.99 -20.31
N CYS A 58 3.66 2.97 -20.44
CA CYS A 58 2.85 4.16 -20.68
C CYS A 58 3.05 5.22 -19.58
N SER A 59 3.15 4.81 -18.31
CA SER A 59 3.42 5.72 -17.18
C SER A 59 4.81 6.34 -17.23
N ILE A 60 5.82 5.57 -17.65
CA ILE A 60 7.18 6.04 -17.86
C ILE A 60 7.22 7.07 -18.99
N GLU A 61 6.60 6.76 -20.13
CA GLU A 61 6.53 7.68 -21.29
C GLU A 61 5.75 8.95 -20.96
N LEU A 62 4.68 8.85 -20.16
CA LEU A 62 3.93 10.01 -19.68
C LEU A 62 4.81 10.93 -18.84
N SER A 63 5.58 10.34 -17.91
CA SER A 63 6.52 11.09 -17.06
C SER A 63 7.59 11.79 -17.89
N LYS A 64 8.17 11.11 -18.89
CA LYS A 64 9.13 11.70 -19.83
C LYS A 64 8.51 12.84 -20.64
N ALA A 65 7.29 12.66 -21.13
CA ALA A 65 6.58 13.71 -21.88
C ALA A 65 6.34 14.95 -21.03
N MET A 66 5.94 14.78 -19.75
CA MET A 66 5.70 15.86 -18.79
C MET A 66 6.93 16.74 -18.50
N ILE A 67 8.13 16.19 -18.56
CA ILE A 67 9.37 16.96 -18.34
C ILE A 67 10.05 17.43 -19.63
N SER A 68 9.59 16.96 -20.80
CA SER A 68 10.14 17.38 -22.08
C SER A 68 9.70 18.80 -22.48
N ASP A 69 10.53 19.47 -23.28
CA ASP A 69 10.24 20.80 -23.86
C ASP A 69 9.79 20.71 -25.33
N ARG A 70 9.26 19.56 -25.76
CA ARG A 70 8.80 19.39 -27.14
C ARG A 70 7.54 20.21 -27.40
N LYS A 71 7.43 20.81 -28.59
CA LYS A 71 6.25 21.58 -29.02
C LYS A 71 4.95 20.75 -29.03
N ASN A 72 5.05 19.43 -29.27
CA ASN A 72 3.91 18.51 -29.31
C ASN A 72 3.58 17.84 -27.96
N LYS A 73 4.19 18.28 -26.86
CA LYS A 73 4.03 17.71 -25.51
C LYS A 73 2.57 17.52 -25.09
N LYS A 74 1.70 18.51 -25.31
CA LYS A 74 0.30 18.44 -24.87
C LYS A 74 -0.46 17.30 -25.54
N GLU A 75 -0.25 17.11 -26.84
CA GLU A 75 -0.88 16.05 -27.61
C GLU A 75 -0.35 14.67 -27.20
N GLN A 76 0.97 14.56 -27.02
CA GLN A 76 1.59 13.32 -26.55
C GLN A 76 1.07 12.91 -25.16
N ILE A 77 0.99 13.86 -24.22
CA ILE A 77 0.44 13.61 -22.88
C ILE A 77 -1.01 13.15 -22.95
N LYS A 78 -1.83 13.78 -23.81
CA LYS A 78 -3.23 13.40 -23.99
C LYS A 78 -3.35 11.96 -24.49
N LYS A 79 -2.61 11.60 -25.55
CA LYS A 79 -2.59 10.24 -26.11
C LYS A 79 -2.20 9.20 -25.06
N LEU A 80 -1.11 9.44 -24.31
CA LEU A 80 -0.63 8.50 -23.28
C LEU A 80 -1.64 8.34 -22.13
N LYS A 81 -2.40 9.38 -21.78
CA LYS A 81 -3.48 9.25 -20.79
C LYS A 81 -4.62 8.37 -21.31
N GLU A 82 -5.06 8.61 -22.53
CA GLU A 82 -6.13 7.81 -23.17
C GLU A 82 -5.73 6.34 -23.29
N GLU A 83 -4.47 6.08 -23.67
CA GLU A 83 -3.89 4.74 -23.75
C GLU A 83 -3.84 4.06 -22.37
N GLY A 84 -3.31 4.73 -21.35
CA GLY A 84 -3.28 4.20 -19.99
C GLY A 84 -4.67 3.92 -19.40
N GLU A 85 -5.65 4.78 -19.69
CA GLU A 85 -7.04 4.55 -19.30
C GLU A 85 -7.65 3.35 -20.01
N SER A 86 -7.37 3.16 -21.31
CA SER A 86 -7.83 2.00 -22.08
C SER A 86 -7.25 0.70 -21.52
N LEU A 87 -5.95 0.67 -21.24
CA LEU A 87 -5.27 -0.49 -20.65
C LEU A 87 -5.82 -0.82 -19.26
N THR A 88 -6.06 0.20 -18.43
CA THR A 88 -6.64 0.01 -17.09
C THR A 88 -8.05 -0.60 -17.17
N LYS A 89 -8.87 -0.16 -18.13
CA LYS A 89 -10.20 -0.75 -18.38
C LYS A 89 -10.10 -2.19 -18.87
N ALA A 90 -9.20 -2.47 -19.81
CA ALA A 90 -8.99 -3.82 -20.33
C ALA A 90 -8.55 -4.79 -19.22
N ARG A 91 -7.62 -4.36 -18.36
CA ARG A 91 -7.21 -5.11 -17.16
C ARG A 91 -8.38 -5.41 -16.23
N ALA A 92 -9.21 -4.40 -15.93
CA ALA A 92 -10.38 -4.58 -15.06
C ALA A 92 -11.38 -5.59 -15.65
N VAL A 93 -11.68 -5.48 -16.95
CA VAL A 93 -12.54 -6.44 -17.66
C VAL A 93 -11.96 -7.85 -17.55
N MET A 94 -10.69 -8.05 -17.90
CA MET A 94 -10.06 -9.37 -17.84
C MET A 94 -10.07 -9.99 -16.44
N LEU A 95 -9.83 -9.19 -15.39
CA LEU A 95 -9.97 -9.67 -14.02
C LEU A 95 -11.38 -10.19 -13.75
N THR A 96 -12.39 -9.36 -14.05
CA THR A 96 -13.80 -9.70 -13.77
C THR A 96 -14.32 -10.88 -14.58
N GLU A 97 -13.95 -10.99 -15.86
CA GLU A 97 -14.35 -12.11 -16.73
C GLU A 97 -13.74 -13.44 -16.27
N ASN A 98 -12.59 -13.39 -15.61
CA ASN A 98 -11.93 -14.56 -15.03
C ASN A 98 -12.27 -14.78 -13.54
N GLY A 99 -13.29 -14.08 -13.02
CA GLY A 99 -13.82 -14.28 -11.67
C GLY A 99 -13.00 -13.63 -10.55
N PHE A 100 -12.09 -12.70 -10.88
CA PHE A 100 -11.33 -11.93 -9.90
C PHE A 100 -11.96 -10.56 -9.65
N PRO A 101 -12.05 -10.12 -8.39
CA PRO A 101 -12.28 -8.71 -8.06
C PRO A 101 -11.23 -7.79 -8.70
N ILE A 102 -11.62 -6.56 -9.05
CA ILE A 102 -10.72 -5.57 -9.69
C ILE A 102 -9.53 -5.23 -8.77
N ASP A 103 -9.75 -5.24 -7.46
CA ASP A 103 -8.77 -4.96 -6.42
C ASP A 103 -8.08 -6.23 -5.88
N TYR A 104 -8.32 -7.41 -6.48
CA TYR A 104 -7.84 -8.69 -5.95
C TYR A 104 -6.31 -8.76 -5.77
N MET A 105 -5.57 -8.12 -6.66
CA MET A 105 -4.10 -8.08 -6.62
C MET A 105 -3.55 -6.95 -5.74
N GLU A 106 -4.41 -6.10 -5.18
CA GLU A 106 -3.98 -4.94 -4.39
C GLU A 106 -3.63 -5.33 -2.96
N THR A 107 -2.81 -4.49 -2.31
CA THR A 107 -2.52 -4.65 -0.89
C THR A 107 -3.68 -4.14 -0.05
N HIS A 108 -4.39 -5.04 0.63
CA HIS A 108 -5.44 -4.68 1.57
C HIS A 108 -4.87 -4.50 2.99
N TYR A 109 -4.76 -3.24 3.40
CA TYR A 109 -4.40 -2.89 4.77
C TYR A 109 -5.59 -3.11 5.71
N LEU A 110 -5.29 -3.48 6.94
CA LEU A 110 -6.28 -3.67 7.99
C LEU A 110 -6.91 -2.35 8.43
N CYS A 111 -6.17 -1.25 8.34
CA CYS A 111 -6.67 0.11 8.47
C CYS A 111 -6.46 0.90 7.17
N GLY A 112 -7.54 1.15 6.42
CA GLY A 112 -7.50 1.99 5.22
C GLY A 112 -7.14 3.46 5.47
N LEU A 113 -7.32 3.98 6.70
CA LEU A 113 -7.06 5.39 7.03
C LEU A 113 -5.57 5.73 7.18
N CYS A 114 -4.80 4.83 7.78
CA CYS A 114 -3.36 5.03 7.97
C CYS A 114 -2.52 4.01 7.21
N LYS A 115 -3.14 3.07 6.48
CA LYS A 115 -2.46 1.97 5.78
C LYS A 115 -1.52 1.20 6.71
N ASP A 116 -2.03 0.93 7.92
CA ASP A 116 -1.32 0.26 8.99
C ASP A 116 0.03 0.92 9.36
N THR A 117 0.09 2.25 9.33
CA THR A 117 1.26 3.01 9.83
C THR A 117 1.06 3.59 11.23
N GLY A 118 -0.19 3.61 11.71
CA GLY A 118 -0.57 4.22 12.99
C GLY A 118 -0.70 5.74 12.98
N THR A 119 -0.37 6.40 11.86
CA THR A 119 -0.43 7.87 11.70
C THR A 119 -1.11 8.22 10.37
N LYS A 120 -2.01 9.19 10.36
CA LYS A 120 -2.65 9.68 9.13
C LYS A 120 -1.68 10.58 8.35
N ASP A 121 -2.00 10.86 7.09
CA ASP A 121 -1.22 11.80 6.27
C ASP A 121 -1.14 13.21 6.88
N SER A 122 -2.12 13.59 7.71
CA SER A 122 -2.10 14.84 8.50
C SER A 122 -1.05 14.86 9.62
N GLY A 123 -0.38 13.75 9.90
CA GLY A 123 0.54 13.59 11.04
C GLY A 123 -0.13 13.23 12.36
N GLU A 124 -1.47 13.20 12.41
CA GLU A 124 -2.22 12.83 13.61
C GLU A 124 -2.23 11.31 13.82
N GLN A 125 -2.21 10.88 15.09
CA GLN A 125 -2.36 9.47 15.44
C GLN A 125 -3.69 8.93 14.89
N CYS A 126 -3.64 7.76 14.26
CA CYS A 126 -4.83 7.15 13.70
C CYS A 126 -5.74 6.62 14.80
N VAL A 127 -7.07 6.68 14.56
CA VAL A 127 -8.09 6.13 15.47
C VAL A 127 -7.94 4.63 15.70
N CYS A 128 -7.28 3.90 14.79
CA CYS A 128 -7.03 2.47 14.98
C CYS A 128 -5.96 2.18 16.05
N PHE A 129 -5.13 3.16 16.43
CA PHE A 129 -3.95 2.95 17.26
C PHE A 129 -4.23 2.23 18.59
N PRO A 130 -5.24 2.61 19.39
CA PRO A 130 -5.51 1.92 20.66
C PRO A 130 -5.79 0.42 20.47
N LYS A 131 -6.54 0.06 19.43
CA LYS A 131 -6.86 -1.33 19.10
C LYS A 131 -5.59 -2.09 18.67
N ARG A 132 -4.79 -1.52 17.77
CA ARG A 132 -3.54 -2.14 17.29
C ARG A 132 -2.52 -2.26 18.42
N ALA A 133 -2.52 -1.33 19.37
CA ALA A 133 -1.66 -1.40 20.54
C ALA A 133 -2.02 -2.56 21.47
N GLU A 134 -3.30 -2.90 21.60
CA GLU A 134 -3.73 -4.07 22.38
C GLU A 134 -3.39 -5.39 21.67
N GLU A 135 -3.66 -5.47 20.38
CA GLU A 135 -3.30 -6.64 19.55
C GLU A 135 -1.78 -6.87 19.54
N ALA A 136 -0.97 -5.81 19.50
CA ALA A 136 0.49 -5.91 19.57
C ALA A 136 0.97 -6.57 20.87
N LYS A 137 0.27 -6.37 22.00
CA LYS A 137 0.60 -7.04 23.27
C LYS A 137 0.32 -8.54 23.20
N GLN A 138 -0.75 -8.93 22.52
CA GLN A 138 -1.12 -10.34 22.33
C GLN A 138 -0.13 -11.03 21.39
N TRP A 139 0.20 -10.39 20.27
CA TRP A 139 1.18 -10.86 19.29
C TRP A 139 2.56 -11.15 19.90
N ILE A 140 3.02 -10.34 20.85
CA ILE A 140 4.28 -10.62 21.56
C ILE A 140 4.17 -11.85 22.47
N LYS A 141 3.04 -12.05 23.15
CA LYS A 141 2.85 -13.21 24.04
C LYS A 141 2.86 -14.52 23.28
N GLU A 142 2.28 -14.54 22.07
CA GLU A 142 2.23 -15.72 21.21
C GLU A 142 3.60 -16.10 20.61
N LYS A 143 4.56 -15.15 20.56
CA LYS A 143 5.92 -15.37 20.05
C LYS A 143 6.94 -15.75 21.14
N LYS A 144 6.51 -15.83 22.40
CA LYS A 144 7.35 -16.25 23.54
C LYS A 144 7.10 -17.72 23.86
#